data_AF-A0A2K5CGH5-F1
#
_entry.id   AF-A0A2K5CGH5-F1
#
_cell.length_a   1.000
_cell.length_b   1.000
_cell.length_c   1.000
_cell.angle_alpha   90.00
_cell.angle_beta   90.00
_cell.angle_gamma   90.00
#
_symmetry.space_group_name_H-M   'P 1'
#
loop_
_entity.id
_entity.type
_entity.pdbx_description
1 polymer ?
#
loop_
_entity_poly.entity_id
_entity_poly.type
_entity_poly.pdbx_seq_one_letter_code
_entity_poly.pdbx_strand_id
1 'polypeptide(L)'
;MAHGHGPEHGRSKMELPDYRRWKIEGTPSETVQKTLAARGYMCGFAKKVTFFDVFFKGFKWRFPAFVVAVGAEYYLDSLNKDKKHH
;
A
#
# COMPACT_ATOMS: atom_id res chain seq x y z
N MET A 1 -4.26 -14.26 50.05
CA MET A 1 -5.30 -14.86 49.19
C MET A 1 -6.26 -13.76 48.77
N ALA A 2 -6.18 -13.31 47.51
CA ALA A 2 -7.22 -12.48 46.90
C ALA A 2 -7.26 -12.83 45.40
N HIS A 3 -8.43 -13.31 45.02
CA HIS A 3 -8.97 -13.69 43.71
C HIS A 3 -8.21 -13.30 42.44
N GLY A 4 -8.08 -14.29 41.55
CA GLY A 4 -7.42 -14.20 40.26
C GLY A 4 -8.24 -13.53 39.16
N HIS A 5 -7.52 -13.24 38.07
CA HIS A 5 -8.08 -13.01 36.75
C HIS A 5 -7.20 -13.80 35.77
N GLY A 6 -7.83 -14.72 35.03
CA GLY A 6 -7.17 -15.71 34.17
C GLY A 6 -6.52 -15.11 32.91
N PRO A 7 -5.77 -15.92 32.17
CA PRO A 7 -5.04 -15.48 30.99
C PRO A 7 -5.99 -15.15 29.85
N GLU A 8 -6.12 -13.86 29.50
CA GLU A 8 -6.90 -13.39 28.36
C GLU A 8 -6.41 -14.06 27.05
N HIS A 9 -7.11 -15.12 26.65
CA HIS A 9 -7.03 -15.70 25.32
C HIS A 9 -8.03 -14.96 24.42
N GLY A 10 -7.53 -14.06 23.57
CA GLY A 10 -8.37 -13.42 22.56
C GLY A 10 -7.82 -12.07 22.11
N ARG A 11 -6.86 -12.09 21.17
CA ARG A 11 -6.34 -10.93 20.43
C ARG A 11 -5.99 -9.72 21.31
N SER A 12 -4.73 -9.67 21.76
CA SER A 12 -4.14 -8.56 22.53
C SER A 12 -4.79 -7.21 22.20
N LYS A 13 -5.42 -6.60 23.20
CA LYS A 13 -6.10 -5.30 23.10
C LYS A 13 -5.22 -4.34 22.29
N MET A 14 -5.70 -3.88 21.14
CA MET A 14 -4.88 -3.09 20.22
C MET A 14 -4.59 -1.74 20.87
N GLU A 15 -3.34 -1.52 21.28
CA GLU A 15 -2.88 -0.23 21.78
C GLU A 15 -2.81 0.76 20.62
N LEU A 16 -3.52 1.88 20.76
CA LEU A 16 -3.47 2.96 19.79
C LEU A 16 -2.05 3.55 19.79
N PRO A 17 -1.45 3.75 18.61
CA PRO A 17 -0.14 4.39 18.53
C PRO A 17 -0.24 5.81 19.10
N ASP A 18 0.81 6.21 19.83
CA ASP A 18 0.90 7.53 20.43
C ASP A 18 0.58 8.64 19.40
N TYR A 19 -0.35 9.52 19.78
CA TYR A 19 -0.87 10.60 18.95
C TYR A 19 0.24 11.56 18.49
N ARG A 20 1.32 11.68 19.26
CA ARG A 20 2.50 12.51 18.94
C ARG A 20 3.25 12.06 17.68
N ARG A 21 2.99 10.85 17.19
CA ARG A 21 3.59 10.30 15.97
C ARG A 21 3.04 10.94 14.69
N TRP A 22 1.86 11.54 14.73
CA TRP A 22 1.20 12.11 13.55
C TRP A 22 1.51 13.60 13.44
N LYS A 23 2.64 13.92 12.80
CA LYS A 23 3.03 15.29 12.46
C LYS A 23 2.55 15.66 11.06
N ILE A 24 2.30 16.95 10.88
CA ILE A 24 1.88 17.59 9.62
C ILE A 24 3.06 18.07 8.77
N GLU A 25 4.27 18.15 9.35
CA GLU A 25 5.49 18.60 8.65
C GLU A 25 5.83 17.69 7.47
N GLY A 26 6.08 18.28 6.30
CA GLY A 26 6.41 17.56 5.07
C GLY A 26 5.19 16.97 4.33
N THR A 27 3.98 17.24 4.82
CA THR A 27 2.75 16.89 4.10
C THR A 27 2.27 18.06 3.24
N PRO A 28 1.64 17.80 2.08
CA PRO A 28 1.05 18.86 1.27
C PRO A 28 -0.02 19.71 1.98
N SER A 29 -0.55 19.21 3.10
CA SER A 29 -1.44 19.92 4.01
C SER A 29 -0.75 21.01 4.83
N GLU A 30 0.57 21.02 4.95
CA GLU A 30 1.31 22.08 5.64
C GLU A 30 1.12 23.44 4.96
N THR A 31 1.19 23.48 3.63
CA THR A 31 0.99 24.72 2.84
C THR A 31 -0.44 25.22 2.94
N VAL A 32 -1.40 24.30 2.88
CA VAL A 32 -2.84 24.59 3.02
C VAL A 32 -3.15 25.05 4.45
N GLN A 33 -2.55 24.43 5.46
CA GLN A 33 -2.67 24.83 6.85
C GLN A 33 -2.02 26.19 7.10
N LYS A 34 -0.87 26.51 6.51
CA LYS A 34 -0.27 27.85 6.59
C LYS A 34 -1.17 28.93 6.00
N THR A 35 -1.81 28.66 4.86
CA THR A 35 -2.72 29.61 4.21
C THR A 35 -4.07 29.74 4.90
N LEU A 36 -4.63 28.65 5.44
CA LEU A 36 -5.84 28.69 6.25
C LEU A 36 -5.59 29.28 7.65
N ALA A 37 -4.44 29.00 8.27
CA ALA A 37 -4.05 29.60 9.55
C ALA A 37 -3.83 31.12 9.41
N ALA A 38 -3.26 31.58 8.29
CA ALA A 38 -3.18 33.00 7.95
C ALA A 38 -4.57 33.66 7.80
N ARG A 39 -5.64 32.86 7.63
CA ARG A 39 -7.03 33.29 7.56
C ARG A 39 -7.86 32.91 8.80
N GLY A 40 -7.22 32.38 9.84
CA GLY A 40 -7.85 32.03 11.13
C GLY A 40 -8.54 30.66 11.22
N TYR A 41 -8.36 29.76 10.25
CA TYR A 41 -9.00 28.45 10.23
C TYR A 41 -7.99 27.31 10.47
N MET A 42 -8.29 26.39 11.40
CA MET A 42 -7.55 25.13 11.58
C MET A 42 -8.36 23.97 11.01
N CYS A 43 -7.78 23.21 10.07
CA CYS A 43 -8.40 22.03 9.47
C CYS A 43 -7.37 20.89 9.37
N GLY A 44 -7.70 19.70 9.90
CA GLY A 44 -6.88 18.50 9.77
C GLY A 44 -7.24 17.73 8.49
N PHE A 45 -6.24 17.37 7.68
CA PHE A 45 -6.46 16.72 6.37
C PHE A 45 -5.84 15.34 6.23
N ALA A 46 -6.51 14.49 5.45
CA ALA A 46 -6.10 13.13 5.09
C ALA A 46 -5.01 13.13 4.00
N LYS A 47 -4.16 12.08 4.02
CA LYS A 47 -3.01 11.89 3.12
C LYS A 47 -3.40 11.97 1.64
N LYS A 48 -2.59 12.66 0.82
CA LYS A 48 -2.76 12.69 -0.64
C LYS A 48 -2.45 11.32 -1.24
N VAL A 49 -3.42 10.72 -1.92
CA VAL A 49 -3.24 9.53 -2.76
C VAL A 49 -3.27 10.01 -4.21
N THR A 50 -2.27 9.63 -5.01
CA THR A 50 -2.20 10.01 -6.43
C THR A 50 -3.11 9.12 -7.27
N PHE A 51 -3.78 9.66 -8.29
CA PHE A 51 -4.63 8.87 -9.21
C PHE A 51 -3.89 7.67 -9.80
N PHE A 52 -2.63 7.85 -10.20
CA PHE A 52 -1.77 6.79 -10.71
C PHE A 52 -1.42 5.71 -9.68
N ASP A 53 -1.33 6.06 -8.39
CA ASP A 53 -1.10 5.07 -7.33
C ASP A 53 -2.29 4.12 -7.19
N VAL A 54 -3.50 4.59 -7.49
CA VAL A 54 -4.72 3.78 -7.50
C VAL A 54 -4.82 3.00 -8.81
N PHE A 55 -4.60 3.66 -9.95
CA PHE A 55 -4.74 3.06 -11.29
C PHE A 55 -3.72 1.95 -11.55
N PHE A 56 -2.45 2.17 -11.18
CA PHE A 56 -1.39 1.18 -11.33
C PHE A 56 -1.20 0.29 -10.10
N LYS A 57 -2.16 0.30 -9.17
CA LYS A 57 -2.12 -0.57 -7.98
C LYS A 57 -2.18 -2.04 -8.42
N GLY A 58 -1.07 -2.76 -8.23
CA GLY A 58 -0.93 -4.16 -8.61
C GLY A 58 -0.40 -4.42 -10.02
N PHE A 59 -0.25 -3.38 -10.86
CA PHE A 59 0.35 -3.52 -12.20
C PHE A 59 1.82 -3.97 -12.13
N LYS A 60 2.54 -3.57 -11.06
CA LYS A 60 3.94 -3.96 -10.81
C LYS A 60 4.19 -5.48 -10.80
N TRP A 61 3.22 -6.29 -10.36
CA TRP A 61 3.37 -7.74 -10.29
C TRP A 61 2.70 -8.46 -11.46
N ARG A 62 1.63 -7.89 -12.02
CA ARG A 62 0.90 -8.48 -13.14
C ARG A 62 1.67 -8.36 -14.45
N PHE A 63 2.39 -7.26 -14.67
CA PHE A 63 3.13 -7.06 -15.91
C PHE A 63 4.31 -8.04 -16.08
N PRO A 64 5.18 -8.27 -15.08
CA PRO A 64 6.21 -9.30 -15.18
C PRO A 64 5.64 -10.71 -15.42
N ALA A 65 4.55 -11.06 -14.74
CA ALA A 65 3.89 -12.35 -14.94
C ALA A 65 3.38 -12.53 -16.38
N PHE A 66 2.83 -11.47 -16.99
CA PHE A 66 2.43 -11.46 -18.40
C PHE A 66 3.62 -11.68 -19.33
N VAL A 67 4.75 -10.98 -19.10
CA VAL A 67 5.97 -11.14 -19.93
C VAL A 67 6.54 -12.56 -19.84
N VAL A 68 6.55 -13.15 -18.64
CA VAL A 68 6.99 -14.55 -18.45
C VAL A 68 6.07 -15.52 -19.18
N ALA A 69 4.75 -15.31 -19.14
CA ALA A 69 3.79 -16.14 -19.87
C ALA A 69 4.03 -16.07 -21.39
N VAL A 70 4.15 -14.86 -21.94
CA VAL A 70 4.46 -14.66 -23.37
C VAL A 70 5.81 -15.30 -23.75
N GLY A 71 6.82 -15.16 -22.91
CA GLY A 71 8.13 -15.79 -23.12
C GLY A 71 8.06 -17.33 -23.10
N ALA A 72 7.27 -17.90 -22.18
CA ALA A 72 7.06 -19.34 -22.11
C ALA A 72 6.28 -19.87 -23.32
N GLU A 73 5.22 -19.18 -23.74
CA GLU A 73 4.47 -19.52 -24.96
C GLU A 73 5.36 -19.46 -26.20
N TYR A 74 6.17 -18.41 -26.33
CA TYR A 74 7.10 -18.26 -27.45
C TYR A 74 8.16 -19.38 -27.47
N TYR A 75 8.72 -19.72 -26.30
CA TYR A 75 9.69 -20.80 -26.17
C TYR A 75 9.09 -22.19 -26.44
N LEU A 76 7.86 -22.43 -25.99
CA LEU A 76 7.15 -23.66 -26.29
C LEU A 76 6.78 -23.78 -27.77
N ASP A 77 6.36 -22.69 -28.41
CA ASP A 77 6.04 -22.66 -29.84
C ASP A 77 7.29 -22.90 -30.71
N SER A 78 8.45 -22.32 -30.33
CA SER A 78 9.70 -22.56 -31.03
C SER A 78 10.17 -24.02 -30.93
N LEU A 79 10.06 -24.65 -29.76
CA LEU A 79 10.34 -26.08 -29.58
C LEU A 79 9.41 -26.99 -30.39
N ASN A 80 8.14 -26.61 -30.55
CA ASN A 80 7.17 -27.40 -31.27
C ASN A 80 7.37 -27.32 -32.79
N LYS A 81 7.92 -26.20 -33.29
CA LYS A 81 8.33 -26.05 -34.69
C LYS A 81 9.58 -26.87 -35.01
N ASP A 82 10.57 -26.89 -34.12
CA ASP A 82 11.79 -27.70 -34.25
C ASP A 82 11.48 -29.21 -34.37
N LYS A 83 10.55 -29.71 -33.55
CA LYS A 83 10.12 -31.13 -33.57
C LYS A 83 9.35 -31.56 -34.82
N LYS A 84 8.79 -30.64 -35.61
CA LYS A 84 8.04 -30.96 -36.84
C LYS A 84 8.92 -31.06 -38.09
N HIS A 85 10.22 -30.75 -37.96
CA HIS A 85 11.19 -30.79 -39.07
C HIS A 85 12.06 -32.06 -39.09
N HIS A 86 11.74 -33.08 -38.29
CA HIS A 86 12.40 -34.38 -38.28
C HIS A 86 11.47 -35.50 -38.79
#